data_AF-A0A817P6Y3-F1
#
_entry.id   AF-A0A817P6Y3-F1
#
_cell.length_a   1.000
_cell.length_b   1.000
_cell.length_c   1.000
_cell.angle_alpha   90.00
_cell.angle_beta   90.00
_cell.angle_gamma   90.00
#
_symmetry.space_group_name_H-M   'P 1'
#
loop_
_entity.id
_entity.type
_entity.pdbx_description
1 polymer ?
#
loop_
_entity_poly.entity_id
_entity_poly.type
_entity_poly.pdbx_seq_one_letter_code
_entity_poly.pdbx_strand_id
1 'polypeptide(L)'
;MKALSYVPSEWGHDVCKLLNIRVDNDWRLLGKRFGYSTSELKPWAMQTDPSMSLLNEWFMTHKTDEAIYGLLKVLHDIGRPDVEEIIRKALTAAG
;
A
#
# COMPACT_ATOMS: atom_id res chain seq x y z
N MET A 1 -14.87 -0.99 17.32
CA MET A 1 -13.46 -0.58 17.43
C MET A 1 -12.95 -0.27 16.04
N LYS A 2 -12.52 0.97 15.78
CA LYS A 2 -11.76 1.30 14.57
C LYS A 2 -10.38 0.66 14.75
N ALA A 3 -9.95 -0.24 13.87
CA ALA A 3 -8.56 -0.64 13.86
C ALA A 3 -7.71 0.63 13.63
N LEU A 4 -6.67 0.84 14.46
CA LEU A 4 -5.68 1.86 14.13
C LEU A 4 -5.02 1.43 12.82
N SER A 5 -5.18 2.23 11.77
CA SER A 5 -4.39 2.09 10.56
C SER A 5 -3.22 3.05 10.65
N TYR A 6 -2.03 2.57 10.27
CA TYR A 6 -0.84 3.40 10.10
C TYR A 6 -0.79 4.06 8.73
N VAL A 7 -1.70 3.67 7.82
CA VAL A 7 -1.83 4.25 6.48
C VAL A 7 -2.60 5.58 6.59
N PRO A 8 -2.14 6.66 5.92
CA PRO A 8 -2.87 7.93 5.89
C PRO A 8 -4.31 7.79 5.39
N SER A 9 -5.23 8.38 6.14
CA SER A 9 -6.67 8.17 5.98
C SER A 9 -7.27 8.85 4.74
N GLU A 10 -6.57 9.86 4.24
CA GLU A 10 -6.98 10.73 3.13
C GLU A 10 -7.01 9.98 1.80
N TRP A 11 -6.20 8.93 1.66
CA TRP A 11 -6.07 8.16 0.43
C TRP A 11 -5.96 6.64 0.63
N GLY A 12 -5.70 6.17 1.86
CA GLY A 12 -5.42 4.77 2.15
C GLY A 12 -6.51 3.80 1.69
N HIS A 13 -7.78 4.16 1.89
CA HIS A 13 -8.90 3.33 1.46
C HIS A 13 -9.00 3.17 -0.06
N ASP A 14 -8.81 4.26 -0.81
CA ASP A 14 -8.92 4.23 -2.28
C ASP A 14 -7.74 3.47 -2.91
N VAL A 15 -6.54 3.65 -2.37
CA VAL A 15 -5.34 2.88 -2.75
C VAL A 15 -5.55 1.39 -2.50
N CYS A 16 -6.02 1.01 -1.30
CA CYS A 16 -6.25 -0.40 -0.95
C CYS A 16 -7.32 -1.04 -1.84
N LYS A 17 -8.39 -0.30 -2.15
CA LYS A 17 -9.43 -0.75 -3.08
C LYS A 17 -8.85 -1.13 -4.45
N LEU A 18 -7.95 -0.33 -4.99
CA LEU A 18 -7.30 -0.61 -6.29
C LEU A 18 -6.24 -1.71 -6.22
N LEU A 19 -5.52 -1.82 -5.10
CA LEU A 19 -4.48 -2.85 -4.93
C LEU A 19 -5.07 -4.23 -4.63
N ASN A 20 -6.30 -4.32 -4.13
CA ASN A 20 -7.01 -5.58 -3.92
C ASN A 20 -7.67 -6.14 -5.20
N ILE A 21 -7.72 -5.37 -6.29
CA ILE A 21 -8.18 -5.89 -7.59
C ILE A 21 -7.13 -6.88 -8.10
N ARG A 22 -7.58 -8.11 -8.39
CA ARG A 22 -6.71 -9.20 -8.83
C ARG A 22 -6.17 -8.92 -10.23
N VAL A 23 -4.90 -8.51 -10.29
CA VAL A 23 -4.11 -8.34 -11.52
C VAL A 23 -2.66 -8.76 -11.26
N ASP A 24 -1.81 -8.74 -12.28
CA ASP A 24 -0.40 -9.18 -12.15
C ASP A 24 0.42 -8.23 -11.26
N ASN A 25 0.09 -6.95 -11.26
CA ASN A 25 0.75 -5.89 -10.48
C ASN A 25 -0.13 -5.37 -9.32
N ASP A 26 -0.72 -6.30 -8.58
CA ASP A 26 -1.51 -6.03 -7.39
C ASP A 26 -0.66 -6.04 -6.10
N TRP A 27 -1.32 -5.99 -4.94
CA TRP A 27 -0.67 -5.97 -3.62
C TRP A 27 0.35 -7.09 -3.42
N ARG A 28 0.21 -8.25 -4.10
CA ARG A 28 1.13 -9.38 -3.95
C ARG A 28 2.49 -9.07 -4.58
N LEU A 29 2.50 -8.41 -5.73
CA LEU A 29 3.74 -7.96 -6.37
C LEU A 29 4.35 -6.81 -5.57
N LEU A 30 3.52 -5.86 -5.11
CA LEU A 30 3.95 -4.77 -4.23
C LEU A 30 4.67 -5.29 -2.98
N GLY A 31 4.06 -6.25 -2.27
CA GLY A 31 4.65 -6.82 -1.06
C GLY A 31 5.99 -7.54 -1.32
N LYS A 32 6.11 -8.26 -2.44
CA LYS A 32 7.39 -8.85 -2.86
C LYS A 32 8.46 -7.79 -3.13
N ARG A 33 8.08 -6.64 -3.71
CA ARG A 33 8.99 -5.52 -3.99
C ARG A 33 9.39 -4.75 -2.72
N PHE A 34 8.53 -4.75 -1.69
CA PHE A 34 8.91 -4.32 -0.34
C PHE A 34 9.85 -5.29 0.37
N GLY A 35 10.04 -6.50 -0.15
CA GLY A 35 10.95 -7.50 0.40
C GLY A 35 10.27 -8.60 1.22
N TYR A 36 8.94 -8.58 1.33
CA TYR A 36 8.21 -9.64 2.04
C TYR A 36 8.24 -10.96 1.26
N SER A 37 8.51 -12.04 1.97
CA SER A 37 8.48 -13.40 1.47
C SER A 37 7.06 -13.88 1.20
N THR A 38 6.92 -14.92 0.37
CA THR A 38 5.61 -15.55 0.13
C THR A 38 4.97 -16.08 1.42
N SER A 39 5.77 -16.49 2.42
CA SER A 39 5.27 -16.91 3.74
C SER A 39 4.63 -15.77 4.52
N GLU A 40 5.16 -14.56 4.43
CA GLU A 40 4.60 -13.38 5.10
C GLU A 40 3.34 -12.87 4.40
N LEU A 41 3.27 -12.99 3.06
CA LEU A 41 2.09 -12.60 2.30
C LEU A 41 0.88 -13.52 2.51
N LYS A 42 1.11 -14.80 2.82
CA LYS A 42 0.03 -15.81 2.97
C LYS A 42 -0.99 -15.44 4.05
N PRO A 43 -0.59 -15.08 5.30
CA PRO A 43 -1.52 -14.60 6.32
C PRO A 43 -2.33 -13.38 5.88
N TRP A 44 -1.73 -12.43 5.16
CA TRP A 44 -2.43 -11.23 4.69
C TRP A 44 -3.47 -11.55 3.62
N ALA A 45 -3.25 -12.56 2.78
CA ALA A 45 -4.23 -13.01 1.80
C ALA A 45 -5.54 -13.52 2.43
N MET A 46 -5.53 -13.87 3.71
CA MET A 46 -6.70 -14.34 4.46
C MET A 46 -7.46 -13.21 5.17
N GLN A 47 -6.93 -11.99 5.14
CA GLN A 47 -7.57 -10.82 5.77
C GLN A 47 -8.65 -10.25 4.86
N THR A 48 -9.61 -9.52 5.46
CA THR A 48 -10.68 -8.83 4.71
C THR A 48 -10.13 -7.80 3.72
N ASP A 49 -9.03 -7.13 4.09
CA ASP A 49 -8.30 -6.19 3.23
C ASP A 49 -6.80 -6.51 3.25
N PRO A 50 -6.34 -7.43 2.37
CA PRO A 50 -4.95 -7.85 2.30
C PRO A 50 -3.98 -6.70 2.05
N SER A 51 -4.34 -5.77 1.16
CA SER A 51 -3.51 -4.62 0.83
C SER A 51 -3.37 -3.65 2.00
N MET A 52 -4.43 -3.43 2.80
CA MET A 52 -4.36 -2.62 4.01
C MET A 52 -3.50 -3.30 5.09
N SER A 53 -3.55 -4.63 5.21
CA SER A 53 -2.65 -5.37 6.11
C SER A 53 -1.18 -5.19 5.71
N LEU A 54 -0.85 -5.33 4.41
CA LEU A 54 0.48 -5.08 3.87
C LEU A 54 0.94 -3.63 4.14
N LEU A 55 0.11 -2.65 3.81
CA LEU A 55 0.47 -1.24 3.95
C LEU A 55 0.57 -0.83 5.42
N ASN A 56 -0.27 -1.37 6.31
CA ASN A 56 -0.12 -1.11 7.75
C ASN A 56 1.24 -1.61 8.27
N GLU A 57 1.69 -2.80 7.88
CA GLU A 57 3.00 -3.30 8.26
C GLU A 57 4.13 -2.40 7.74
N TRP A 58 4.03 -1.99 6.48
CA TRP A 58 5.00 -1.09 5.85
C TRP A 58 5.10 0.25 6.58
N PHE A 59 3.96 0.89 6.86
CA PHE A 59 3.90 2.19 7.54
C PHE A 59 4.21 2.11 9.04
N MET A 60 4.00 0.95 9.67
CA MET A 60 4.39 0.74 11.07
C MET A 60 5.91 0.61 11.22
N THR A 61 6.61 0.09 10.20
CA THR A 61 8.05 -0.22 10.25
C THR A 61 8.94 0.86 9.64
N HIS A 62 8.36 1.92 9.07
CA HIS A 62 9.06 3.03 8.43
C HIS A 62 8.54 4.38 8.94
N LYS A 63 9.36 5.43 8.84
CA LYS A 63 8.85 6.80 9.01
C LYS A 63 7.88 7.12 7.88
N THR A 64 6.83 7.88 8.17
CA THR A 64 5.74 8.17 7.20
C THR A 64 6.25 8.66 5.85
N ASP A 65 7.17 9.64 5.82
CA ASP A 65 7.70 10.20 4.57
C ASP A 65 8.52 9.18 3.76
N GLU A 66 9.32 8.35 4.45
CA GLU A 66 10.09 7.26 3.84
C GLU A 66 9.16 6.18 3.29
N ALA A 67 8.10 5.85 4.04
CA ALA A 67 7.09 4.88 3.64
C ALA A 67 6.34 5.33 2.38
N ILE A 68 5.93 6.61 2.33
CA ILE A 68 5.26 7.22 1.18
C ILE A 68 6.18 7.22 -0.04
N TYR A 69 7.42 7.67 0.11
CA TYR A 69 8.39 7.70 -0.97
C TYR A 69 8.68 6.29 -1.52
N GLY A 70 8.89 5.32 -0.64
CA GLY A 70 9.11 3.93 -1.00
C GLY A 70 7.91 3.32 -1.73
N LEU A 71 6.69 3.58 -1.24
CA LEU A 71 5.46 3.15 -1.89
C LEU A 71 5.33 3.74 -3.31
N LEU A 72 5.51 5.06 -3.47
CA LEU A 72 5.44 5.71 -4.78
C LEU A 72 6.47 5.15 -5.76
N LYS A 73 7.71 4.95 -5.31
CA LYS A 73 8.77 4.36 -6.13
C LYS A 73 8.39 2.96 -6.61
N VAL A 74 7.93 2.10 -5.71
CA VAL A 74 7.59 0.73 -6.07
C VAL A 74 6.36 0.67 -6.97
N LEU A 75 5.34 1.50 -6.73
CA LEU A 75 4.17 1.60 -7.59
C LEU A 75 4.56 1.99 -9.03
N HIS A 76 5.52 2.91 -9.18
CA HIS A 76 6.08 3.27 -10.48
C HIS A 76 6.76 2.07 -11.15
N ASP A 77 7.64 1.40 -10.41
CA ASP A 77 8.41 0.26 -10.92
C ASP A 77 7.53 -0.94 -11.33
N ILE A 78 6.34 -1.10 -10.72
CA ILE A 78 5.38 -2.17 -11.06
C ILE A 78 4.29 -1.72 -12.03
N GLY A 79 4.37 -0.50 -12.55
CA GLY A 79 3.42 0.02 -13.54
C GLY A 79 2.02 0.26 -12.98
N ARG A 80 1.91 0.88 -11.80
CA ARG A 80 0.65 1.30 -11.16
C ARG A 80 0.52 2.83 -11.02
N PRO A 81 0.63 3.60 -12.12
CA PRO A 81 0.49 5.05 -12.07
C PRO A 81 -0.91 5.50 -11.64
N ASP A 82 -1.93 4.66 -11.84
CA ASP A 82 -3.31 4.88 -11.37
C ASP A 82 -3.38 5.01 -9.84
N VAL A 83 -2.58 4.21 -9.12
CA VAL A 83 -2.52 4.24 -7.65
C VAL A 83 -1.64 5.39 -7.17
N GLU A 84 -0.51 5.63 -7.84
CA GLU A 84 0.37 6.76 -7.52
C GLU A 84 -0.36 8.09 -7.58
N GLU A 85 -1.17 8.29 -8.61
CA GLU A 85 -1.91 9.53 -8.85
C GLU A 85 -2.81 9.90 -7.66
N ILE A 86 -3.44 8.92 -7.01
CA ILE A 86 -4.28 9.13 -5.83
C ILE A 86 -3.44 9.69 -4.67
N ILE A 87 -2.30 9.07 -4.40
CA ILE A 87 -1.38 9.48 -3.32
C ILE A 87 -0.85 10.89 -3.60
N ARG A 88 -0.37 11.13 -4.82
CA ARG A 88 0.19 12.45 -5.21
C ARG A 88 -0.83 13.56 -5.08
N LYS A 89 -2.07 13.35 -5.54
CA LYS A 89 -3.15 14.33 -5.39
C LYS A 89 -3.42 14.67 -3.93
N ALA A 90 -3.47 13.65 -3.07
CA ALA A 90 -3.70 13.87 -1.64
C ALA A 90 -2.54 14.65 -0.99
N LEU A 91 -1.29 14.36 -1.36
CA LEU A 91 -0.13 15.11 -0.86
C LEU A 91 -0.13 16.57 -1.33
N THR A 92 -0.52 16.85 -2.57
CA THR A 92 -0.64 18.22 -3.08
C THR A 92 -1.78 19.00 -2.42
N ALA A 93 -2.89 18.33 -2.07
CA ALA A 93 -4.00 18.99 -1.38
C ALA A 93 -3.72 19.30 0.10
N ALA A 94 -2.72 18.64 0.69
CA ALA A 94 -2.34 18.81 2.10
C ALA A 94 -1.28 19.91 2.32
N GLY A 95 -0.65 20.41 1.25
CA GLY A 95 0.33 21.51 1.29
C GLY A 95 -0.25 22.83 0.82
#